data_AF-A0A5S3W0S1-F1
#
_entry.id   AF-A0A5S3W0S1-F1
#
_cell.length_a   1.000
_cell.length_b   1.000
_cell.length_c   1.000
_cell.angle_alpha   90.00
_cell.angle_beta   90.00
_cell.angle_gamma   90.00
#
_symmetry.space_group_name_H-M   'P 1'
#
loop_
_entity.id
_entity.type
_entity.pdbx_description
1 polymer ?
#
loop_
_entity_poly.entity_id
_entity_poly.type
_entity_poly.pdbx_seq_one_letter_code
_entity_poly.pdbx_strand_id
1 'polypeptide(L)'
;MSRWLEEFDNHPFQNVWSNLKTTIEDSQVDDETIITNVEELARLRKVITFLDVLIDSIDPELVPLTTWDSFRTQSQSCLQEITNYNNNRNIQHVIKANTYADNLLTYVRPYTVESAKAVKATQAAFRGYSKTVAQGLENFKRKSTEYLDEFEEYRNSTEEKYSELKGFHAEITDLRQQYFVGNESEDALESKIDSMFTKFSDYYSQISDYQTELLGSGSDSIKEIIEEAKVESEDSKKLIETMLHDTESKLKELKLFYRDVHGIEDEDGNLNGGLKLEISKRKEELDSFKKQQQIRYQALNSQIEELLPGATSAGLATAYRVMRKSFSKPIKQYSYLFYSAVSILTLTALLSSIDSFWTANEIIKFVDITDLSGLLNSLIHKLPIIVPVVWLALFASKRRSEVQRLQQEYAHKEALAKSYQNFKTQIDNLNVPDRKEELMEKLLSAAIDAVSANASDTLDKKHEDKTPAHEGLDKMISSLEKLKGIIK
;
A
#
# COMPACT_ATOMS: atom_id res chain seq x y z
N MET A 1 76.07 -110.42 -6.15
CA MET A 1 76.17 -111.67 -6.93
C MET A 1 75.84 -111.30 -8.37
N SER A 2 76.65 -111.71 -9.34
CA SER A 2 76.41 -111.37 -10.74
C SER A 2 75.18 -112.11 -11.26
N ARG A 3 74.47 -111.50 -12.21
CA ARG A 3 73.36 -112.16 -12.91
C ARG A 3 73.81 -113.48 -13.56
N TRP A 4 75.04 -113.53 -14.08
CA TRP A 4 75.57 -114.69 -14.80
C TRP A 4 75.84 -115.90 -13.88
N LEU A 5 76.25 -115.65 -12.64
CA LEU A 5 76.44 -116.71 -11.63
C LEU A 5 75.08 -117.32 -11.24
N GLU A 6 74.08 -116.47 -11.03
CA GLU A 6 72.72 -116.91 -10.71
C GLU A 6 72.08 -117.72 -11.86
N GLU A 7 72.37 -117.37 -13.12
CA GLU A 7 71.90 -118.14 -14.28
C GLU A 7 72.58 -119.51 -14.41
N PHE A 8 73.86 -119.64 -14.01
CA PHE A 8 74.57 -120.92 -13.99
C PHE A 8 74.07 -121.85 -12.87
N ASP A 9 73.92 -121.33 -11.65
CA ASP A 9 73.48 -122.11 -10.49
C ASP A 9 72.07 -122.69 -10.70
N ASN A 10 71.22 -121.95 -11.42
CA ASN A 10 69.87 -122.38 -11.77
C ASN A 10 69.77 -123.17 -13.09
N HIS A 11 70.88 -123.44 -13.78
CA HIS A 11 70.85 -124.07 -15.09
C HIS A 11 70.46 -125.57 -14.99
N PRO A 12 69.56 -126.10 -15.86
CA PRO A 12 69.11 -127.51 -15.77
C PRO A 12 70.22 -128.56 -15.90
N PHE A 13 71.38 -128.19 -16.41
CA PHE A 13 72.60 -129.01 -16.40
C PHE A 13 72.93 -129.53 -15.00
N GLN A 14 72.82 -128.70 -13.96
CA GLN A 14 73.22 -129.05 -12.59
C GLN A 14 72.51 -130.32 -12.10
N ASN A 15 71.20 -130.38 -12.34
CA ASN A 15 70.37 -131.52 -11.95
C ASN A 15 70.73 -132.78 -12.76
N VAL A 16 70.85 -132.64 -14.09
CA VAL A 16 71.24 -133.75 -14.98
C VAL A 16 72.61 -134.32 -14.62
N TRP A 17 73.58 -133.45 -14.34
CA TRP A 17 74.94 -133.82 -13.96
C TRP A 17 74.96 -134.54 -12.61
N SER A 18 74.24 -134.01 -11.62
CA SER A 18 74.12 -134.68 -10.31
C SER A 18 73.51 -136.07 -10.44
N ASN A 19 72.43 -136.22 -11.21
CA ASN A 19 71.78 -137.53 -11.41
C ASN A 19 72.70 -138.51 -12.16
N LEU A 20 73.44 -138.03 -13.17
CA LEU A 20 74.41 -138.84 -13.90
C LEU A 20 75.48 -139.42 -12.98
N LYS A 21 76.06 -138.59 -12.09
CA LYS A 21 77.07 -139.03 -11.13
C LYS A 21 76.54 -140.12 -10.22
N THR A 22 75.39 -139.89 -9.58
CA THR A 22 74.76 -140.87 -8.68
C THR A 22 74.45 -142.18 -9.39
N THR A 23 73.86 -142.11 -10.60
CA THR A 23 73.48 -143.32 -11.36
C THR A 23 74.71 -144.16 -11.77
N ILE A 24 75.82 -143.52 -12.14
CA ILE A 24 77.07 -144.21 -12.51
C ILE A 24 77.77 -144.81 -11.28
N GLU A 25 77.69 -144.15 -10.13
CA GLU A 25 78.22 -144.64 -8.87
C GLU A 25 77.50 -145.94 -8.43
N ASP A 26 76.18 -146.00 -8.59
CA ASP A 26 75.37 -147.16 -8.22
C ASP A 26 75.45 -148.34 -9.22
N SER A 27 75.98 -148.12 -10.43
CA SER A 27 76.02 -149.13 -11.48
C SER A 27 77.02 -150.28 -11.17
N GLN A 28 76.66 -151.54 -11.42
CA GLN A 28 77.53 -152.71 -11.19
C GLN A 28 77.53 -153.65 -12.41
N VAL A 29 78.59 -154.45 -12.55
CA VAL A 29 78.74 -155.46 -13.62
C VAL A 29 78.31 -156.83 -13.07
N ASP A 30 77.46 -157.56 -13.80
CA ASP A 30 76.89 -158.85 -13.35
C ASP A 30 77.92 -159.99 -13.26
N ASP A 31 78.94 -159.97 -14.14
CA ASP A 31 80.01 -160.96 -14.18
C ASP A 31 81.37 -160.26 -14.18
N GLU A 32 81.98 -160.21 -13.00
CA GLU A 32 83.29 -159.61 -12.77
C GLU A 32 84.44 -160.40 -13.43
N THR A 33 84.18 -161.59 -13.98
CA THR A 33 85.18 -162.37 -14.71
C THR A 33 85.36 -161.90 -16.17
N ILE A 34 84.41 -161.11 -16.72
CA ILE A 34 84.54 -160.49 -18.05
C ILE A 34 85.26 -159.14 -17.91
N ILE A 35 86.59 -159.18 -18.00
CA ILE A 35 87.48 -158.02 -17.82
C ILE A 35 87.05 -156.80 -18.67
N THR A 36 86.68 -157.03 -19.94
CA THR A 36 86.29 -155.94 -20.86
C THR A 36 85.06 -155.16 -20.38
N ASN A 37 84.09 -155.81 -19.73
CA ASN A 37 82.90 -155.13 -19.22
C ASN A 37 83.23 -154.25 -18.01
N VAL A 38 84.13 -154.74 -17.15
CA VAL A 38 84.63 -154.01 -15.98
C VAL A 38 85.43 -152.78 -16.42
N GLU A 39 86.27 -152.91 -17.45
CA GLU A 39 87.08 -151.81 -18.00
C GLU A 39 86.22 -150.67 -18.57
N GLU A 40 85.15 -150.99 -19.32
CA GLU A 40 84.26 -149.99 -19.90
C GLU A 40 83.55 -149.15 -18.82
N LEU A 41 83.03 -149.78 -17.77
CA LEU A 41 82.37 -149.06 -16.67
C LEU A 41 83.38 -148.25 -15.83
N ALA A 42 84.57 -148.81 -15.59
CA ALA A 42 85.64 -148.12 -14.86
C ALA A 42 86.16 -146.89 -15.62
N ARG A 43 86.29 -146.97 -16.95
CA ARG A 43 86.65 -145.83 -17.81
C ARG A 43 85.62 -144.72 -17.68
N LEU A 44 84.34 -145.06 -17.77
CA LEU A 44 83.28 -144.06 -17.69
C LEU A 44 83.32 -143.33 -16.34
N ARG A 45 83.44 -144.08 -15.24
CA ARG A 45 83.61 -143.52 -13.89
C ARG A 45 84.80 -142.56 -13.81
N LYS A 46 85.94 -142.95 -14.37
CA LYS A 46 87.15 -142.12 -14.41
C LYS A 46 86.91 -140.81 -15.17
N VAL A 47 86.29 -140.87 -16.34
CA VAL A 47 86.02 -139.68 -17.17
C VAL A 47 85.04 -138.73 -16.47
N ILE A 48 83.96 -139.25 -15.90
CA ILE A 48 82.96 -138.44 -15.20
C ILE A 48 83.55 -137.79 -13.94
N THR A 49 84.34 -138.53 -13.16
CA THR A 49 85.04 -137.98 -11.99
C THR A 49 86.00 -136.87 -12.38
N PHE A 50 86.73 -137.04 -13.49
CA PHE A 50 87.64 -136.02 -13.99
C PHE A 50 86.92 -134.75 -14.47
N LEU A 51 85.79 -134.91 -15.17
CA LEU A 51 84.96 -133.79 -15.62
C LEU A 51 84.36 -133.01 -14.45
N ASP A 52 83.94 -133.69 -13.38
CA ASP A 52 83.34 -133.05 -12.20
C ASP A 52 84.29 -132.04 -11.56
N VAL A 53 85.53 -132.50 -11.29
CA VAL A 53 86.59 -131.65 -10.71
C VAL A 53 86.92 -130.47 -11.62
N LEU A 54 86.84 -130.64 -12.95
CA LEU A 54 87.11 -129.55 -13.88
C LEU A 54 86.01 -128.49 -13.89
N ILE A 55 84.75 -128.91 -13.86
CA ILE A 55 83.60 -127.99 -13.87
C ILE A 55 83.62 -127.08 -12.63
N ASP A 56 83.95 -127.63 -11.47
CA ASP A 56 84.10 -126.86 -10.22
C ASP A 56 85.22 -125.81 -10.26
N SER A 57 86.19 -125.96 -11.17
CA SER A 57 87.37 -125.09 -11.26
C SER A 57 87.24 -123.93 -12.26
N ILE A 58 86.18 -123.91 -13.08
CA ILE A 58 85.97 -122.91 -14.12
C ILE A 58 85.10 -121.77 -13.57
N ASP A 59 85.41 -120.52 -13.94
CA ASP A 59 84.54 -119.37 -13.64
C ASP A 59 83.28 -119.42 -14.52
N PRO A 60 82.07 -119.66 -13.97
CA PRO A 60 80.87 -119.83 -14.76
C PRO A 60 80.46 -118.56 -15.52
N GLU A 61 80.88 -117.36 -15.06
CA GLU A 61 80.56 -116.09 -15.74
C GLU A 61 81.30 -115.93 -17.07
N LEU A 62 82.36 -116.71 -17.29
CA LEU A 62 83.17 -116.69 -18.51
C LEU A 62 82.79 -117.79 -19.51
N VAL A 63 81.87 -118.68 -19.13
CA VAL A 63 81.38 -119.75 -19.99
C VAL A 63 80.05 -119.33 -20.63
N PRO A 64 79.94 -119.29 -21.96
CA PRO A 64 78.68 -119.00 -22.62
C PRO A 64 77.60 -120.01 -22.22
N LEU A 65 76.39 -119.54 -21.92
CA LEU A 65 75.26 -120.39 -21.52
C LEU A 65 74.97 -121.53 -22.52
N THR A 66 75.15 -121.28 -23.82
CA THR A 66 74.99 -122.30 -24.88
C THR A 66 75.94 -123.49 -24.73
N THR A 67 77.09 -123.29 -24.07
CA THR A 67 78.02 -124.36 -23.72
C THR A 67 77.38 -125.27 -22.68
N TRP A 68 76.77 -124.70 -21.62
CA TRP A 68 76.07 -125.47 -20.58
C TRP A 68 74.86 -126.24 -21.13
N ASP A 69 74.17 -125.71 -22.13
CA ASP A 69 73.13 -126.45 -22.87
C ASP A 69 73.70 -127.69 -23.60
N SER A 70 74.89 -127.56 -24.18
CA SER A 70 75.60 -128.68 -24.85
C SER A 70 76.05 -129.73 -23.84
N PHE A 71 76.57 -129.30 -22.68
CA PHE A 71 76.89 -130.17 -21.54
C PHE A 71 75.67 -130.93 -21.03
N ARG A 72 74.55 -130.23 -20.83
CA ARG A 72 73.28 -130.86 -20.42
C ARG A 72 72.88 -131.95 -21.40
N THR A 73 72.93 -131.67 -22.69
CA THR A 73 72.48 -132.61 -23.74
C THR A 73 73.32 -133.89 -23.74
N GLN A 74 74.65 -133.79 -23.73
CA GLN A 74 75.51 -134.98 -23.70
C GLN A 74 75.42 -135.74 -22.37
N SER A 75 75.31 -135.02 -21.24
CA SER A 75 75.13 -135.64 -19.92
C SER A 75 73.81 -136.40 -19.81
N GLN A 76 72.74 -135.86 -20.40
CA GLN A 76 71.44 -136.53 -20.44
C GLN A 76 71.48 -137.82 -21.27
N SER A 77 72.11 -137.78 -22.45
CA SER A 77 72.30 -138.98 -23.28
C SER A 77 73.14 -140.04 -22.56
N CYS A 78 74.21 -139.62 -21.88
CA CYS A 78 75.02 -140.50 -21.04
C CYS A 78 74.20 -141.13 -19.90
N LEU A 79 73.39 -140.33 -19.20
CA LEU A 79 72.53 -140.79 -18.11
C LEU A 79 71.49 -141.80 -18.60
N GLN A 80 70.89 -141.55 -19.76
CA GLN A 80 69.91 -142.45 -20.36
C GLN A 80 70.52 -143.80 -20.71
N GLU A 81 71.70 -143.82 -21.33
CA GLU A 81 72.40 -145.07 -21.64
C GLU A 81 72.75 -145.85 -20.37
N ILE A 82 73.22 -145.18 -19.31
CA ILE A 82 73.54 -145.87 -18.04
C ILE A 82 72.28 -146.36 -17.32
N THR A 83 71.18 -145.62 -17.40
CA THR A 83 69.89 -146.09 -16.89
C THR A 83 69.43 -147.35 -17.64
N ASN A 84 69.58 -147.37 -18.97
CA ASN A 84 69.26 -148.54 -19.77
C ASN A 84 70.14 -149.74 -19.43
N TYR A 85 71.44 -149.51 -19.23
CA TYR A 85 72.38 -150.52 -18.75
C TYR A 85 71.92 -151.12 -17.41
N ASN A 86 71.52 -150.29 -16.45
CA ASN A 86 71.05 -150.77 -15.16
C ASN A 86 69.75 -151.59 -15.25
N ASN A 87 68.92 -151.33 -16.26
CA ASN A 87 67.66 -152.05 -16.47
C ASN A 87 67.83 -153.40 -17.18
N ASN A 88 68.66 -153.48 -18.21
CA ASN A 88 68.75 -154.67 -19.09
C ASN A 88 70.11 -155.36 -19.08
N ARG A 89 71.10 -154.78 -18.39
CA ARG A 89 72.47 -155.29 -18.23
C ARG A 89 73.27 -155.47 -19.53
N ASN A 90 72.85 -154.83 -20.63
CA ASN A 90 73.55 -154.90 -21.91
C ASN A 90 74.73 -153.91 -21.96
N ILE A 91 75.96 -154.42 -22.01
CA ILE A 91 77.20 -153.62 -22.00
C ILE A 91 77.33 -152.61 -23.15
N GLN A 92 76.62 -152.82 -24.27
CA GLN A 92 76.61 -151.85 -25.39
C GLN A 92 76.15 -150.46 -24.94
N HIS A 93 75.32 -150.37 -23.90
CA HIS A 93 74.91 -149.12 -23.30
C HIS A 93 76.07 -148.39 -22.59
N VAL A 94 76.96 -149.10 -21.90
CA VAL A 94 78.14 -148.48 -21.25
C VAL A 94 79.12 -147.97 -22.30
N ILE A 95 79.33 -148.71 -23.39
CA ILE A 95 80.18 -148.28 -24.51
C ILE A 95 79.64 -146.98 -25.15
N LYS A 96 78.33 -146.90 -25.35
CA LYS A 96 77.68 -145.66 -25.84
C LYS A 96 77.80 -144.52 -24.83
N ALA A 97 77.61 -144.79 -23.54
CA ALA A 97 77.81 -143.80 -22.49
C ALA A 97 79.24 -143.24 -22.49
N ASN A 98 80.26 -144.09 -22.68
CA ASN A 98 81.65 -143.68 -22.87
C ASN A 98 81.84 -142.73 -24.07
N THR A 99 81.11 -142.94 -25.16
CA THR A 99 81.15 -142.03 -26.33
C THR A 99 80.58 -140.65 -25.99
N TYR A 100 79.48 -140.59 -25.23
CA TYR A 100 78.92 -139.32 -24.76
C TYR A 100 79.84 -138.62 -23.75
N ALA A 101 80.49 -139.39 -22.87
CA ALA A 101 81.51 -138.87 -21.96
C ALA A 101 82.73 -138.29 -22.69
N ASP A 102 83.12 -138.88 -23.82
CA ASP A 102 84.20 -138.36 -24.66
C ASP A 102 83.84 -137.00 -25.29
N ASN A 103 82.58 -136.81 -25.71
CA ASN A 103 82.12 -135.51 -26.20
C ASN A 103 82.19 -134.44 -25.11
N LEU A 104 81.82 -134.76 -23.86
CA LEU A 104 81.92 -133.83 -22.73
C LEU A 104 83.37 -133.36 -22.51
N LEU A 105 84.36 -134.23 -22.66
CA LEU A 105 85.78 -133.86 -22.59
C LEU A 105 86.18 -132.80 -23.62
N THR A 106 85.53 -132.75 -24.78
CA THR A 106 85.84 -131.75 -25.82
C THR A 106 85.31 -130.36 -25.47
N TYR A 107 84.18 -130.27 -24.76
CA TYR A 107 83.55 -129.00 -24.42
C TYR A 107 84.23 -128.28 -23.24
N VAL A 108 84.87 -129.03 -22.33
CA VAL A 108 85.57 -128.43 -21.18
C VAL A 108 86.91 -127.80 -21.61
N ARG A 109 87.59 -128.39 -22.61
CA ARG A 109 88.97 -128.04 -23.00
C ARG A 109 89.23 -126.56 -23.34
N PRO A 110 88.36 -125.83 -24.07
CA PRO A 110 88.59 -124.42 -24.38
C PRO A 110 88.63 -123.51 -23.15
N TYR A 111 88.00 -123.95 -22.05
CA TYR A 111 87.84 -123.18 -20.81
C TYR A 111 88.80 -123.63 -19.71
N THR A 112 89.57 -124.69 -19.94
CA THR A 112 90.68 -125.10 -19.07
C THR A 112 91.98 -124.45 -19.52
N VAL A 113 92.42 -123.42 -18.80
CA VAL A 113 93.73 -122.78 -19.00
C VAL A 113 94.66 -123.19 -17.85
N GLU A 114 95.95 -123.37 -18.12
CA GLU A 114 96.97 -123.59 -17.08
C GLU A 114 96.79 -122.58 -15.92
N SER A 115 96.73 -123.10 -14.69
CA SER A 115 96.26 -122.40 -13.47
C SER A 115 96.88 -121.02 -13.25
N ALA A 116 98.14 -120.80 -13.63
CA ALA A 116 98.83 -119.52 -13.42
C ALA A 116 98.38 -118.39 -14.37
N LYS A 117 97.97 -118.69 -15.61
CA LYS A 117 97.51 -117.67 -16.57
C LYS A 117 96.03 -117.34 -16.38
N ALA A 118 95.22 -118.34 -15.99
CA ALA A 118 93.81 -118.16 -15.63
C ALA A 118 93.64 -117.16 -14.48
N VAL A 119 94.40 -117.32 -13.39
CA VAL A 119 94.34 -116.44 -12.21
C VAL A 119 94.62 -114.97 -12.55
N LYS A 120 95.56 -114.69 -13.46
CA LYS A 120 95.86 -113.32 -13.91
C LYS A 120 94.71 -112.71 -14.72
N ALA A 121 94.09 -113.50 -15.59
CA ALA A 121 92.95 -113.04 -16.39
C ALA A 121 91.72 -112.76 -15.51
N THR A 122 91.40 -113.66 -14.58
CA THR A 122 90.30 -113.49 -13.60
C THR A 122 90.54 -112.26 -12.71
N GLN A 123 91.77 -112.07 -12.22
CA GLN A 123 92.12 -110.90 -11.41
C GLN A 123 91.95 -109.58 -12.20
N ALA A 124 92.32 -109.57 -13.48
CA ALA A 124 92.12 -108.40 -14.35
C ALA A 124 90.63 -108.10 -14.58
N ALA A 125 89.82 -109.14 -14.85
CA ALA A 125 88.37 -109.01 -15.04
C ALA A 125 87.69 -108.48 -13.77
N PHE A 126 87.99 -109.05 -12.60
CA PHE A 126 87.41 -108.64 -11.32
C PHE A 126 87.79 -107.19 -10.94
N ARG A 127 89.04 -106.78 -11.19
CA ARG A 127 89.49 -105.39 -10.97
C ARG A 127 88.74 -104.41 -11.88
N GLY A 128 88.55 -104.77 -13.15
CA GLY A 128 87.78 -103.97 -14.10
C GLY A 128 86.32 -103.79 -13.65
N TYR A 129 85.66 -104.88 -13.27
CA TYR A 129 84.30 -104.85 -12.74
C TYR A 129 84.18 -103.97 -11.48
N SER A 130 85.04 -104.21 -10.49
CA SER A 130 85.02 -103.48 -9.21
C SER A 130 85.25 -101.98 -9.38
N LYS A 131 86.14 -101.58 -10.29
CA LYS A 131 86.41 -100.16 -10.60
C LYS A 131 85.16 -99.46 -11.16
N THR A 132 84.49 -100.10 -12.12
CA THR A 132 83.29 -99.54 -12.75
C THR A 132 82.16 -99.36 -11.74
N VAL A 133 81.95 -100.35 -10.86
CA VAL A 133 80.93 -100.27 -9.80
C VAL A 133 81.24 -99.15 -8.80
N ALA A 134 82.50 -99.02 -8.37
CA ALA A 134 82.91 -97.97 -7.44
C ALA A 134 82.70 -96.55 -8.01
N GLN A 135 83.07 -96.33 -9.27
CA GLN A 135 82.86 -95.05 -9.95
C GLN A 135 81.36 -94.71 -10.11
N GLY A 136 80.51 -95.71 -10.35
CA GLY A 136 79.06 -95.54 -10.39
C GLY A 136 78.49 -95.06 -9.05
N LEU A 137 78.92 -95.68 -7.95
CA LEU A 137 78.49 -95.33 -6.59
C LEU A 137 78.95 -93.93 -6.17
N GLU A 138 80.19 -93.54 -6.49
CA GLU A 138 80.72 -92.21 -6.16
C GLU A 138 79.97 -91.09 -6.91
N ASN A 139 79.68 -91.30 -8.20
CA ASN A 139 78.88 -90.36 -8.99
C ASN A 139 77.45 -90.24 -8.46
N PHE A 140 76.84 -91.35 -8.05
CA PHE A 140 75.51 -91.34 -7.43
C PHE A 140 75.50 -90.56 -6.12
N LYS A 141 76.50 -90.80 -5.26
CA LYS A 141 76.67 -90.07 -4.00
C LYS A 141 76.79 -88.57 -4.25
N ARG A 142 77.66 -88.14 -5.16
CA ARG A 142 77.86 -86.72 -5.48
C ARG A 142 76.57 -86.04 -5.94
N LYS A 143 75.85 -86.64 -6.90
CA LYS A 143 74.58 -86.09 -7.39
C LYS A 143 73.51 -86.02 -6.29
N SER A 144 73.46 -87.03 -5.42
CA SER A 144 72.50 -87.03 -4.31
C SER A 144 72.77 -85.91 -3.31
N THR A 145 74.05 -85.58 -3.06
CA THR A 145 74.43 -84.44 -2.22
C THR A 145 74.10 -83.11 -2.89
N GLU A 146 74.43 -82.94 -4.17
CA GLU A 146 74.08 -81.73 -4.95
C GLU A 146 72.56 -81.45 -4.89
N TYR A 147 71.72 -82.48 -5.09
CA TYR A 147 70.26 -82.31 -4.99
C TYR A 147 69.76 -82.03 -3.58
N LEU A 148 70.44 -82.54 -2.55
CA LEU A 148 70.06 -82.27 -1.16
C LEU A 148 70.34 -80.81 -0.80
N ASP A 149 71.50 -80.30 -1.21
CA ASP A 149 71.90 -78.90 -0.98
C ASP A 149 70.93 -77.94 -1.70
N GLU A 150 70.60 -78.21 -2.98
CA GLU A 150 69.59 -77.44 -3.73
C GLU A 150 68.21 -77.46 -3.04
N PHE A 151 67.79 -78.61 -2.52
CA PHE A 151 66.51 -78.74 -1.84
C PHE A 151 66.47 -77.95 -0.53
N GLU A 152 67.55 -77.95 0.26
CA GLU A 152 67.65 -77.15 1.47
C GLU A 152 67.61 -75.65 1.17
N GLU A 153 68.31 -75.20 0.12
CA GLU A 153 68.28 -73.80 -0.33
C GLU A 153 66.85 -73.37 -0.74
N TYR A 154 66.16 -74.18 -1.57
CA TYR A 154 64.79 -73.88 -1.97
C TYR A 154 63.80 -73.89 -0.81
N ARG A 155 63.96 -74.82 0.14
CA ARG A 155 63.13 -74.88 1.34
C ARG A 155 63.29 -73.59 2.16
N ASN A 156 64.52 -73.18 2.45
CA ASN A 156 64.79 -71.98 3.24
C ASN A 156 64.24 -70.72 2.56
N SER A 157 64.45 -70.57 1.25
CA SER A 157 63.92 -69.43 0.49
C SER A 157 62.38 -69.39 0.48
N THR A 158 61.73 -70.56 0.41
CA THR A 158 60.27 -70.66 0.45
C THR A 158 59.73 -70.27 1.82
N GLU A 159 60.39 -70.69 2.90
CA GLU A 159 59.98 -70.40 4.27
C GLU A 159 60.12 -68.90 4.61
N GLU A 160 61.20 -68.26 4.15
CA GLU A 160 61.40 -66.81 4.24
C GLU A 160 60.29 -66.03 3.50
N LYS A 161 60.06 -66.35 2.22
CA LYS A 161 59.01 -65.71 1.42
C LYS A 161 57.60 -65.91 1.99
N TYR A 162 57.33 -67.08 2.58
CA TYR A 162 56.06 -67.36 3.22
C TYR A 162 55.87 -66.49 4.48
N SER A 163 56.93 -66.29 5.26
CA SER A 163 56.90 -65.41 6.43
C SER A 163 56.64 -63.95 6.04
N GLU A 164 57.29 -63.46 4.99
CA GLU A 164 57.04 -62.11 4.44
C GLU A 164 55.58 -61.97 3.97
N LEU A 165 55.08 -62.95 3.20
CA LEU A 165 53.70 -62.95 2.71
C LEU A 165 52.67 -62.91 3.85
N LYS A 166 52.95 -63.62 4.95
CA LYS A 166 52.12 -63.59 6.15
C LYS A 166 52.13 -62.21 6.81
N GLY A 167 53.28 -61.54 6.84
CA GLY A 167 53.40 -60.14 7.30
C GLY A 167 52.56 -59.19 6.46
N PHE A 168 52.73 -59.21 5.13
CA PHE A 168 51.93 -58.39 4.22
C PHE A 168 50.43 -58.67 4.32
N HIS A 169 50.04 -59.93 4.50
CA HIS A 169 48.64 -60.27 4.68
C HIS A 169 48.04 -59.65 5.95
N ALA A 170 48.79 -59.65 7.06
CA ALA A 170 48.36 -59.03 8.30
C ALA A 170 48.22 -57.50 8.15
N GLU A 171 49.19 -56.84 7.54
CA GLU A 171 49.16 -55.39 7.29
C GLU A 171 47.99 -54.99 6.37
N ILE A 172 47.77 -55.73 5.28
CA ILE A 172 46.64 -55.49 4.37
C ILE A 172 45.31 -55.69 5.09
N THR A 173 45.23 -56.68 5.99
CA THR A 173 44.00 -56.94 6.76
C THR A 173 43.72 -55.82 7.75
N ASP A 174 44.73 -55.32 8.45
CA ASP A 174 44.60 -54.17 9.36
C ASP A 174 44.19 -52.89 8.61
N LEU A 175 44.86 -52.59 7.50
CA LEU A 175 44.48 -51.47 6.63
C LEU A 175 43.03 -51.63 6.13
N ARG A 176 42.64 -52.83 5.72
CA ARG A 176 41.26 -53.08 5.28
C ARG A 176 40.25 -52.81 6.41
N GLN A 177 40.58 -53.22 7.63
CA GLN A 177 39.76 -52.95 8.80
C GLN A 177 39.62 -51.45 9.06
N GLN A 178 40.73 -50.70 9.07
CA GLN A 178 40.72 -49.27 9.38
C GLN A 178 40.01 -48.41 8.31
N TYR A 179 40.25 -48.73 7.03
CA TYR A 179 39.77 -47.89 5.94
C TYR A 179 38.35 -48.24 5.48
N PHE A 180 37.99 -49.53 5.42
CA PHE A 180 36.78 -49.99 4.72
C PHE A 180 35.75 -50.71 5.61
N VAL A 181 36.14 -51.37 6.70
CA VAL A 181 35.22 -52.22 7.50
C VAL A 181 34.83 -51.58 8.84
N GLY A 182 35.77 -50.93 9.53
CA GLY A 182 35.60 -50.46 10.90
C GLY A 182 35.70 -51.60 11.92
N ASN A 183 35.62 -51.28 13.20
CA ASN A 183 35.53 -52.27 14.29
C ASN A 183 34.37 -51.89 15.25
N GLU A 184 34.12 -52.71 16.27
CA GLU A 184 33.00 -52.47 17.21
C GLU A 184 33.09 -51.13 17.96
N SER A 185 34.29 -50.55 18.08
CA SER A 185 34.55 -49.30 18.80
C SER A 185 34.63 -48.09 17.88
N GLU A 186 34.93 -48.28 16.59
CA GLU A 186 35.27 -47.19 15.68
C GLU A 186 34.89 -47.50 14.23
N ASP A 187 34.08 -46.63 13.63
CA ASP A 187 33.67 -46.73 12.23
C ASP A 187 34.85 -46.61 11.27
N ALA A 188 34.72 -47.27 10.12
CA ALA A 188 35.67 -47.17 9.01
C ALA A 188 35.90 -45.72 8.59
N LEU A 189 37.11 -45.41 8.11
CA LEU A 189 37.41 -44.08 7.57
C LEU A 189 36.45 -43.69 6.44
N GLU A 190 36.09 -44.64 5.57
CA GLU A 190 35.09 -44.44 4.51
C GLU A 190 33.75 -43.95 5.07
N SER A 191 33.19 -44.65 6.07
CA SER A 191 31.92 -44.25 6.71
C SER A 191 32.01 -42.89 7.40
N LYS A 192 33.16 -42.56 8.01
CA LYS A 192 33.40 -41.24 8.61
C LYS A 192 33.39 -40.15 7.53
N ILE A 193 34.06 -40.36 6.40
CA ILE A 193 34.08 -39.43 5.27
C ILE A 193 32.67 -39.24 4.71
N ASP A 194 31.92 -40.31 4.50
CA ASP A 194 30.53 -40.23 4.02
C ASP A 194 29.64 -39.44 4.98
N SER A 195 29.79 -39.67 6.29
CA SER A 195 29.06 -38.92 7.30
C SER A 195 29.42 -37.42 7.28
N MET A 196 30.70 -37.09 7.06
CA MET A 196 31.16 -35.71 6.93
C MET A 196 30.59 -35.07 5.66
N PHE A 197 30.61 -35.78 4.54
CA PHE A 197 30.06 -35.29 3.28
C PHE A 197 28.55 -35.04 3.39
N THR A 198 27.83 -35.95 4.05
CA THR A 198 26.39 -35.81 4.34
C THR A 198 26.12 -34.57 5.20
N LYS A 199 26.88 -34.38 6.29
CA LYS A 199 26.78 -33.17 7.12
C LYS A 199 27.12 -31.90 6.35
N PHE A 200 28.13 -31.92 5.51
CA PHE A 200 28.51 -30.75 4.71
C PHE A 200 27.44 -30.39 3.69
N SER A 201 26.83 -31.40 3.05
CA SER A 201 25.71 -31.21 2.13
C SER A 201 24.48 -30.65 2.84
N ASP A 202 24.18 -31.12 4.05
CA ASP A 202 23.09 -30.62 4.87
C ASP A 202 23.32 -29.16 5.28
N TYR A 203 24.52 -28.83 5.78
CA TYR A 203 24.89 -27.45 6.09
C TYR A 203 24.86 -26.54 4.87
N TYR A 204 25.30 -27.01 3.71
CA TYR A 204 25.21 -26.25 2.47
C TYR A 204 23.76 -25.96 2.09
N SER A 205 22.86 -26.95 2.21
CA SER A 205 21.42 -26.75 1.96
C SER A 205 20.85 -25.71 2.91
N GLN A 206 21.10 -25.82 4.22
CA GLN A 206 20.63 -24.87 5.21
C GLN A 206 21.14 -23.44 4.95
N ILE A 207 22.42 -23.29 4.59
CA ILE A 207 23.00 -21.99 4.25
C ILE A 207 22.34 -21.41 2.99
N SER A 208 22.10 -22.24 1.98
CA SER A 208 21.42 -21.83 0.75
C SER A 208 19.98 -21.37 1.05
N ASP A 209 19.25 -22.11 1.88
CA ASP A 209 17.89 -21.77 2.28
C ASP A 209 17.86 -20.42 3.03
N TYR A 210 18.77 -20.22 4.00
CA TYR A 210 18.92 -18.93 4.68
C TYR A 210 19.29 -17.80 3.71
N GLN A 211 20.15 -18.06 2.73
CA GLN A 211 20.51 -17.05 1.73
C GLN A 211 19.28 -16.68 0.88
N THR A 212 18.46 -17.64 0.49
CA THR A 212 17.22 -17.39 -0.25
C THR A 212 16.20 -16.62 0.59
N GLU A 213 16.02 -16.98 1.87
CA GLU A 213 15.10 -16.29 2.78
C GLU A 213 15.54 -14.85 3.06
N LEU A 214 16.85 -14.62 3.29
CA LEU A 214 17.38 -13.29 3.62
C LEU A 214 17.54 -12.39 2.39
N LEU A 215 18.06 -12.94 1.28
CA LEU A 215 18.58 -12.17 0.14
C LEU A 215 17.95 -12.56 -1.21
N GLY A 216 16.99 -13.48 -1.23
CA GLY A 216 16.33 -13.94 -2.44
C GLY A 216 15.67 -12.80 -3.23
N SER A 217 15.53 -13.01 -4.54
CA SER A 217 14.96 -12.03 -5.47
C SER A 217 13.42 -12.06 -5.56
N GLY A 218 12.76 -12.76 -4.63
CA GLY A 218 11.30 -12.87 -4.57
C GLY A 218 10.69 -11.92 -3.54
N SER A 219 9.39 -11.62 -3.67
CA SER A 219 8.60 -10.76 -2.78
C SER A 219 8.67 -11.15 -1.29
N ASP A 220 8.94 -12.41 -1.02
CA ASP A 220 8.87 -12.97 0.32
C ASP A 220 10.23 -12.92 1.05
N SER A 221 11.29 -12.44 0.39
CA SER A 221 12.59 -12.31 1.04
C SER A 221 12.57 -11.18 2.05
N ILE A 222 13.29 -11.36 3.17
CA ILE A 222 13.35 -10.35 4.23
C ILE A 222 13.90 -9.02 3.70
N LYS A 223 14.86 -9.05 2.78
CA LYS A 223 15.37 -7.85 2.11
C LYS A 223 14.27 -7.09 1.37
N GLU A 224 13.45 -7.77 0.59
CA GLU A 224 12.41 -7.13 -0.21
C GLU A 224 11.29 -6.58 0.70
N ILE A 225 10.90 -7.33 1.73
CA ILE A 225 9.94 -6.88 2.75
C ILE A 225 10.44 -5.60 3.45
N ILE A 226 11.73 -5.52 3.79
CA ILE A 226 12.31 -4.32 4.41
C ILE A 226 12.29 -3.14 3.43
N GLU A 227 12.62 -3.36 2.16
CA GLU A 227 12.61 -2.27 1.16
C GLU A 227 11.17 -1.79 0.89
N GLU A 228 10.19 -2.69 0.83
CA GLU A 228 8.76 -2.34 0.71
C GLU A 228 8.28 -1.54 1.93
N ALA A 229 8.57 -2.01 3.14
CA ALA A 229 8.22 -1.29 4.38
C ALA A 229 8.89 0.09 4.45
N LYS A 230 10.12 0.22 3.94
CA LYS A 230 10.81 1.51 3.85
C LYS A 230 10.13 2.45 2.85
N VAL A 231 9.77 1.97 1.67
CA VAL A 231 9.01 2.75 0.67
C VAL A 231 7.67 3.21 1.25
N GLU A 232 6.92 2.31 1.89
CA GLU A 232 5.65 2.64 2.54
C GLU A 232 5.84 3.68 3.66
N SER A 233 6.92 3.56 4.45
CA SER A 233 7.26 4.53 5.48
C SER A 233 7.63 5.90 4.90
N GLU A 234 8.34 5.96 3.77
CA GLU A 234 8.68 7.20 3.09
C GLU A 234 7.45 7.89 2.51
N ASP A 235 6.51 7.13 1.94
CA ASP A 235 5.26 7.68 1.42
C ASP A 235 4.31 8.13 2.53
N SER A 236 4.22 7.36 3.61
CA SER A 236 3.51 7.77 4.82
C SER A 236 4.08 9.08 5.40
N LYS A 237 5.41 9.23 5.41
CA LYS A 237 6.06 10.47 5.83
C LYS A 237 5.64 11.66 4.96
N LYS A 238 5.69 11.53 3.62
CA LYS A 238 5.24 12.60 2.70
C LYS A 238 3.78 12.97 2.90
N LEU A 239 2.92 11.97 3.13
CA LEU A 239 1.49 12.19 3.40
C LEU A 239 1.29 12.97 4.70
N ILE A 240 1.99 12.59 5.78
CA ILE A 240 1.96 13.31 7.06
C ILE A 240 2.44 14.76 6.89
N GLU A 241 3.54 14.98 6.17
CA GLU A 241 4.05 16.34 5.89
C GLU A 241 3.00 17.19 5.15
N THR A 242 2.30 16.60 4.16
CA THR A 242 1.22 17.26 3.42
C THR A 242 0.04 17.61 4.33
N MET A 243 -0.42 16.64 5.14
CA MET A 243 -1.54 16.84 6.07
C MET A 243 -1.20 17.88 7.16
N LEU A 244 0.05 17.89 7.64
CA LEU A 244 0.52 18.87 8.61
C LEU A 244 0.48 20.27 8.00
N HIS A 245 0.98 20.43 6.77
CA HIS A 245 0.95 21.70 6.06
C HIS A 245 -0.48 22.23 5.85
N ASP A 246 -1.39 21.35 5.41
CA ASP A 246 -2.82 21.69 5.25
C ASP A 246 -3.45 22.09 6.58
N THR A 247 -3.11 21.39 7.67
CA THR A 247 -3.60 21.69 9.01
C THR A 247 -3.07 23.03 9.52
N GLU A 248 -1.78 23.32 9.31
CA GLU A 248 -1.18 24.61 9.64
C GLU A 248 -1.85 25.76 8.87
N SER A 249 -2.13 25.55 7.58
CA SER A 249 -2.85 26.52 6.75
C SER A 249 -4.26 26.77 7.28
N LYS A 250 -5.04 25.72 7.54
CA LYS A 250 -6.39 25.82 8.12
C LYS A 250 -6.38 26.44 9.51
N LEU A 251 -5.38 26.13 10.34
CA LEU A 251 -5.23 26.73 11.66
C LEU A 251 -4.96 28.24 11.55
N LYS A 252 -4.16 28.65 10.57
CA LYS A 252 -3.90 30.06 10.29
C LYS A 252 -5.18 30.77 9.83
N GLU A 253 -5.93 30.18 8.91
CA GLU A 253 -7.25 30.69 8.49
C GLU A 253 -8.22 30.79 9.67
N LEU A 254 -8.29 29.76 10.52
CA LEU A 254 -9.13 29.76 11.71
C LEU A 254 -8.73 30.83 12.71
N LYS A 255 -7.43 31.05 12.93
CA LYS A 255 -6.93 32.13 13.80
C LYS A 255 -7.31 33.51 13.25
N LEU A 256 -7.21 33.71 11.93
CA LEU A 256 -7.66 34.95 11.28
C LEU A 256 -9.16 35.13 11.43
N PHE A 257 -9.96 34.09 11.17
CA PHE A 257 -11.40 34.11 11.37
C PHE A 257 -11.79 34.42 12.82
N TYR A 258 -11.13 33.76 13.78
CA TYR A 258 -11.38 34.01 15.20
C TYR A 258 -11.09 35.46 15.56
N ARG A 259 -9.97 36.02 15.08
CA ARG A 259 -9.62 37.43 15.26
C ARG A 259 -10.66 38.38 14.63
N ASP A 260 -11.13 38.07 13.42
CA ASP A 260 -12.08 38.92 12.72
C ASP A 260 -13.48 38.90 13.37
N VAL A 261 -13.89 37.76 13.94
CA VAL A 261 -15.18 37.61 14.62
C VAL A 261 -15.14 38.12 16.06
N HIS A 262 -14.13 37.72 16.84
CA HIS A 262 -14.05 37.99 18.28
C HIS A 262 -13.23 39.23 18.64
N GLY A 263 -12.34 39.70 17.76
CA GLY A 263 -11.41 40.80 18.05
C GLY A 263 -10.06 40.32 18.57
N ILE A 264 -9.22 41.27 18.98
CA ILE A 264 -7.89 41.03 19.56
C ILE A 264 -8.01 41.25 21.07
N GLU A 265 -7.46 40.36 21.89
CA GLU A 265 -7.37 40.59 23.33
C GLU A 265 -6.27 41.63 23.62
N ASP A 266 -6.62 42.67 24.36
CA ASP A 266 -5.66 43.64 24.90
C ASP A 266 -4.96 43.09 26.15
N GLU A 267 -3.90 43.77 26.64
CA GLU A 267 -3.13 43.38 27.84
C GLU A 267 -3.99 43.17 29.10
N ASP A 268 -5.19 43.75 29.16
CA ASP A 268 -6.15 43.63 30.26
C ASP A 268 -7.19 42.49 30.07
N GLY A 269 -7.05 41.65 29.04
CA GLY A 269 -7.97 40.55 28.75
C GLY A 269 -9.33 40.97 28.17
N ASN A 270 -9.46 42.24 27.76
CA ASN A 270 -10.65 42.76 27.10
C ASN A 270 -10.51 42.62 25.57
N LEU A 271 -11.51 42.01 24.93
CA LEU A 271 -11.56 41.85 23.48
C LEU A 271 -11.86 43.20 22.83
N ASN A 272 -10.92 43.73 22.06
CA ASN A 272 -11.05 44.97 21.30
C ASN A 272 -11.31 44.68 19.81
N GLY A 273 -12.37 45.30 19.27
CA GLY A 273 -12.82 45.11 17.88
C GLY A 273 -13.62 43.82 17.65
N GLY A 274 -13.64 43.35 16.41
CA GLY A 274 -14.36 42.14 16.00
C GLY A 274 -15.83 42.38 15.62
N LEU A 275 -16.31 41.58 14.66
CA LEU A 275 -17.69 41.68 14.16
C LEU A 275 -18.73 41.57 15.30
N LYS A 276 -18.47 40.73 16.31
CA LYS A 276 -19.38 40.54 17.44
C LYS A 276 -19.61 41.83 18.24
N LEU A 277 -18.54 42.58 18.50
CA LEU A 277 -18.59 43.81 19.28
C LEU A 277 -19.16 44.97 18.45
N GLU A 278 -18.79 45.06 17.17
CA GLU A 278 -19.38 45.99 16.19
C GLU A 278 -20.90 45.79 16.04
N ILE A 279 -21.36 44.55 15.89
CA ILE A 279 -22.81 44.24 15.80
C ILE A 279 -23.52 44.62 17.10
N SER A 280 -22.92 44.33 18.25
CA SER A 280 -23.51 44.66 19.55
C SER A 280 -23.63 46.18 19.73
N LYS A 281 -22.57 46.92 19.39
CA LYS A 281 -22.55 48.38 19.42
C LYS A 281 -23.56 49.00 18.44
N ARG A 282 -23.61 48.53 17.19
CA ARG A 282 -24.60 48.98 16.21
C ARG A 282 -26.03 48.70 16.65
N LYS A 283 -26.27 47.58 17.33
CA LYS A 283 -27.59 47.27 17.90
C LYS A 283 -27.97 48.29 18.98
N GLU A 284 -27.06 48.63 19.89
CA GLU A 284 -27.28 49.67 20.90
C GLU A 284 -27.48 51.06 20.28
N GLU A 285 -26.68 51.41 19.26
CA GLU A 285 -26.85 52.64 18.47
C GLU A 285 -28.23 52.67 17.78
N LEU A 286 -28.68 51.55 17.20
CA LEU A 286 -29.99 51.46 16.56
C LEU A 286 -31.13 51.59 17.58
N ASP A 287 -31.00 50.97 18.75
CA ASP A 287 -32.00 51.05 19.83
C ASP A 287 -32.07 52.47 20.41
N SER A 288 -30.93 53.13 20.59
CA SER A 288 -30.88 54.53 21.03
C SER A 288 -31.43 55.48 19.98
N PHE A 289 -31.10 55.29 18.70
CA PHE A 289 -31.68 56.03 17.58
C PHE A 289 -33.21 55.85 17.51
N LYS A 290 -33.70 54.62 17.66
CA LYS A 290 -35.14 54.32 17.70
C LYS A 290 -35.84 55.08 18.83
N LYS A 291 -35.28 55.04 20.05
CA LYS A 291 -35.81 55.82 21.20
C LYS A 291 -35.81 57.31 20.91
N GLN A 292 -34.72 57.85 20.36
CA GLN A 292 -34.61 59.27 20.04
C GLN A 292 -35.61 59.71 18.96
N GLN A 293 -35.84 58.88 17.94
CA GLN A 293 -36.85 59.14 16.93
C GLN A 293 -38.26 59.11 17.50
N GLN A 294 -38.57 58.15 18.38
CA GLN A 294 -39.87 58.09 19.03
C GLN A 294 -40.16 59.36 19.85
N ILE A 295 -39.16 59.86 20.57
CA ILE A 295 -39.24 61.14 21.30
C ILE A 295 -39.47 62.31 20.33
N ARG A 296 -38.72 62.38 19.21
CA ARG A 296 -38.90 63.44 18.19
C ARG A 296 -40.28 63.41 17.55
N TYR A 297 -40.81 62.23 17.22
CA TYR A 297 -42.14 62.10 16.64
C TYR A 297 -43.23 62.57 17.59
N GLN A 298 -43.15 62.18 18.87
CA GLN A 298 -44.10 62.64 19.89
C GLN A 298 -44.02 64.16 20.10
N ALA A 299 -42.82 64.73 20.17
CA ALA A 299 -42.63 66.17 20.30
C ALA A 299 -43.18 66.94 19.09
N LEU A 300 -42.96 66.43 17.86
CA LEU A 300 -43.46 67.06 16.65
C LEU A 300 -44.99 67.02 16.55
N ASN A 301 -45.61 65.88 16.89
CA ASN A 301 -47.06 65.75 16.86
C ASN A 301 -47.73 66.70 17.87
N SER A 302 -47.15 66.84 19.07
CA SER A 302 -47.62 67.79 20.08
C SER A 302 -47.54 69.25 19.60
N GLN A 303 -46.47 69.63 18.88
CA GLN A 303 -46.35 70.97 18.30
C GLN A 303 -47.39 71.23 17.19
N ILE A 304 -47.69 70.22 16.37
CA ILE A 304 -48.72 70.34 15.32
C ILE A 304 -50.10 70.57 15.93
N GLU A 305 -50.44 69.82 16.99
CA GLU A 305 -51.71 69.98 17.72
C GLU A 305 -51.84 71.36 18.39
N GLU A 306 -50.75 71.91 18.90
CA GLU A 306 -50.73 73.26 19.50
C GLU A 306 -50.91 74.39 18.46
N LEU A 307 -50.42 74.20 17.23
CA LEU A 307 -50.45 75.22 16.17
C LEU A 307 -51.78 75.25 15.37
N LEU A 308 -52.58 74.18 15.42
CA LEU A 308 -53.87 74.05 14.73
C LEU A 308 -54.88 75.21 15.02
N PRO A 309 -55.09 75.63 16.28
CA PRO A 309 -55.99 76.75 16.62
C PRO A 309 -55.49 78.11 16.09
N GLY A 310 -54.18 78.33 16.05
CA GLY A 310 -53.58 79.55 15.51
C GLY A 310 -53.71 79.63 13.99
N ALA A 311 -53.56 78.51 13.29
CA ALA A 311 -53.71 78.43 11.84
C ALA A 311 -55.14 78.66 11.37
N THR A 312 -56.15 78.11 12.07
CA THR A 312 -57.58 78.32 11.76
C THR A 312 -58.00 79.77 12.01
N SER A 313 -57.56 80.38 13.11
CA SER A 313 -57.76 81.80 13.43
C SER A 313 -57.18 82.73 12.35
N ALA A 314 -55.94 82.46 11.90
CA ALA A 314 -55.28 83.22 10.85
C ALA A 314 -55.99 83.08 9.48
N GLY A 315 -56.53 81.90 9.17
CA GLY A 315 -57.35 81.64 7.98
C GLY A 315 -58.63 82.49 7.97
N LEU A 316 -59.41 82.46 9.06
CA LEU A 316 -60.63 83.25 9.21
C LEU A 316 -60.36 84.76 9.15
N ALA A 317 -59.31 85.25 9.82
CA ALA A 317 -58.88 86.64 9.75
C ALA A 317 -58.57 87.08 8.31
N THR A 318 -57.94 86.22 7.53
CA THR A 318 -57.63 86.52 6.13
C THR A 318 -58.90 86.61 5.28
N ALA A 319 -59.86 85.69 5.48
CA ALA A 319 -61.16 85.72 4.79
C ALA A 319 -61.94 87.01 5.10
N TYR A 320 -62.01 87.43 6.37
CA TYR A 320 -62.66 88.70 6.76
C TYR A 320 -61.93 89.93 6.22
N ARG A 321 -60.60 89.92 6.18
CA ARG A 321 -59.81 91.00 5.57
C ARG A 321 -60.13 91.19 4.09
N VAL A 322 -60.23 90.09 3.35
CA VAL A 322 -60.59 90.11 1.93
C VAL A 322 -62.00 90.69 1.76
N MET A 323 -62.96 90.25 2.58
CA MET A 323 -64.33 90.76 2.55
C MET A 323 -64.41 92.26 2.91
N ARG A 324 -63.68 92.73 3.93
CA ARG A 324 -63.60 94.15 4.27
C ARG A 324 -63.06 94.99 3.11
N LYS A 325 -62.06 94.48 2.38
CA LYS A 325 -61.42 95.22 1.28
C LYS A 325 -62.32 95.30 0.04
N SER A 326 -63.17 94.30 -0.22
CA SER A 326 -64.09 94.30 -1.37
C SER A 326 -65.07 95.48 -1.33
N PHE A 327 -65.51 95.90 -0.14
CA PHE A 327 -66.43 97.03 0.06
C PHE A 327 -65.81 98.42 -0.16
N SER A 328 -64.48 98.54 -0.21
CA SER A 328 -63.82 99.84 -0.41
C SER A 328 -64.12 100.48 -1.78
N LYS A 329 -64.31 99.66 -2.83
CA LYS A 329 -64.61 100.15 -4.19
C LYS A 329 -66.05 100.65 -4.32
N PRO A 330 -67.10 99.91 -3.91
CA PRO A 330 -68.47 100.41 -3.95
C PRO A 330 -68.67 101.67 -3.09
N ILE A 331 -68.04 101.78 -1.92
CA ILE A 331 -68.09 103.02 -1.10
C ILE A 331 -67.60 104.21 -1.90
N LYS A 332 -66.46 104.09 -2.59
CA LYS A 332 -65.95 105.17 -3.46
C LYS A 332 -66.92 105.48 -4.59
N GLN A 333 -67.46 104.46 -5.27
CA GLN A 333 -68.40 104.65 -6.38
C GLN A 333 -69.67 105.40 -5.94
N TYR A 334 -70.32 104.97 -4.86
CA TYR A 334 -71.50 105.67 -4.34
C TYR A 334 -71.18 107.05 -3.76
N SER A 335 -69.97 107.23 -3.22
CA SER A 335 -69.50 108.57 -2.81
C SER A 335 -69.38 109.51 -4.00
N TYR A 336 -68.74 109.07 -5.08
CA TYR A 336 -68.66 109.86 -6.32
C TYR A 336 -70.04 110.14 -6.90
N LEU A 337 -70.92 109.14 -6.92
CA LEU A 337 -72.29 109.28 -7.45
C LEU A 337 -73.11 110.29 -6.63
N PHE A 338 -72.94 110.31 -5.30
CA PHE A 338 -73.54 111.31 -4.42
C PHE A 338 -73.02 112.72 -4.73
N TYR A 339 -71.69 112.91 -4.77
CA TYR A 339 -71.11 114.22 -5.06
C TYR A 339 -71.48 114.72 -6.46
N SER A 340 -71.52 113.84 -7.46
CA SER A 340 -71.97 114.21 -8.81
C SER A 340 -73.43 114.65 -8.83
N ALA A 341 -74.31 113.99 -8.07
CA ALA A 341 -75.72 114.38 -7.97
C ALA A 341 -75.87 115.78 -7.32
N VAL A 342 -75.11 116.03 -6.25
CA VAL A 342 -75.07 117.35 -5.59
C VAL A 342 -74.53 118.42 -6.55
N SER A 343 -73.44 118.14 -7.28
CA SER A 343 -72.89 119.08 -8.26
C SER A 343 -73.89 119.40 -9.37
N ILE A 344 -74.62 118.41 -9.89
CA ILE A 344 -75.67 118.62 -10.89
C ILE A 344 -76.77 119.52 -10.32
N LEU A 345 -77.23 119.27 -9.09
CA LEU A 345 -78.24 120.13 -8.43
C LEU A 345 -77.76 121.57 -8.32
N THR A 346 -76.52 121.78 -7.86
CA THR A 346 -75.95 123.14 -7.75
C THR A 346 -75.84 123.84 -9.10
N LEU A 347 -75.46 123.12 -10.16
CA LEU A 347 -75.34 123.68 -11.50
C LEU A 347 -76.72 124.03 -12.08
N THR A 348 -77.72 123.16 -11.89
CA THR A 348 -79.10 123.45 -12.31
C THR A 348 -79.69 124.65 -11.58
N ALA A 349 -79.38 124.84 -10.30
CA ALA A 349 -79.79 126.01 -9.55
C ALA A 349 -79.14 127.29 -10.10
N LEU A 350 -77.84 127.25 -10.39
CA LEU A 350 -77.08 128.41 -10.88
C LEU A 350 -77.52 128.83 -12.30
N LEU A 351 -77.74 127.87 -13.20
CA LEU A 351 -78.30 128.12 -14.53
C LEU A 351 -79.73 128.69 -14.46
N SER A 352 -80.48 128.38 -13.39
CA SER A 352 -81.84 128.89 -13.21
C SER A 352 -81.91 130.38 -12.87
N SER A 353 -80.80 131.01 -12.50
CA SER A 353 -80.76 132.44 -12.14
C SER A 353 -80.52 133.38 -13.34
N ILE A 354 -80.48 132.88 -14.57
CA ILE A 354 -80.19 133.66 -15.78
C ILE A 354 -81.41 133.63 -16.70
N ASP A 355 -81.98 134.80 -17.04
CA ASP A 355 -83.25 134.89 -17.80
C ASP A 355 -83.07 134.88 -19.32
N SER A 356 -82.08 135.59 -19.86
CA SER A 356 -81.80 135.57 -21.31
C SER A 356 -80.38 136.01 -21.65
N PHE A 357 -79.84 135.43 -22.71
CA PHE A 357 -78.48 135.68 -23.20
C PHE A 357 -78.54 136.27 -24.61
N TRP A 358 -78.00 137.49 -24.76
CA TRP A 358 -77.54 138.11 -26.01
C TRP A 358 -78.59 138.73 -26.97
N THR A 359 -78.79 140.06 -26.90
CA THR A 359 -79.25 140.92 -28.02
C THR A 359 -78.71 142.36 -27.93
N ALA A 360 -78.63 143.04 -29.07
CA ALA A 360 -77.52 143.90 -29.50
C ALA A 360 -77.48 145.38 -29.03
N ASN A 361 -77.93 145.76 -27.83
CA ASN A 361 -77.51 147.08 -27.29
C ASN A 361 -77.50 147.35 -25.77
N GLU A 362 -77.61 146.35 -24.86
CA GLU A 362 -77.22 146.48 -23.43
C GLU A 362 -76.82 145.12 -22.82
N ILE A 363 -75.98 145.10 -21.77
CA ILE A 363 -75.40 143.90 -21.15
C ILE A 363 -76.29 143.36 -20.02
N ILE A 364 -76.76 142.11 -20.19
CA ILE A 364 -77.34 141.15 -19.21
C ILE A 364 -78.44 141.71 -18.30
N LYS A 365 -79.69 141.25 -18.53
CA LYS A 365 -80.77 141.36 -17.53
C LYS A 365 -80.84 140.09 -16.69
N PHE A 366 -80.64 140.25 -15.39
CA PHE A 366 -80.95 139.24 -14.39
C PHE A 366 -82.48 139.17 -14.21
N VAL A 367 -83.01 137.97 -13.92
CA VAL A 367 -84.42 137.78 -13.58
C VAL A 367 -84.72 138.65 -12.35
N ASP A 368 -85.59 139.64 -12.50
CA ASP A 368 -86.05 140.46 -11.38
C ASP A 368 -87.15 139.67 -10.66
N ILE A 369 -86.76 138.87 -9.66
CA ILE A 369 -87.67 137.97 -8.93
C ILE A 369 -88.41 138.79 -7.84
N THR A 370 -89.26 139.71 -8.27
CA THR A 370 -90.09 140.51 -7.34
C THR A 370 -91.40 139.80 -6.96
N ASP A 371 -91.71 138.65 -7.57
CA ASP A 371 -92.95 137.91 -7.30
C ASP A 371 -92.71 136.41 -7.01
N LEU A 372 -93.22 135.93 -5.86
CA LEU A 372 -93.03 134.55 -5.37
C LEU A 372 -93.58 133.50 -6.34
N SER A 373 -94.63 133.87 -7.08
CA SER A 373 -95.27 133.02 -8.08
C SER A 373 -94.33 132.68 -9.24
N GLY A 374 -93.41 133.59 -9.61
CA GLY A 374 -92.43 133.37 -10.69
C GLY A 374 -91.33 132.38 -10.30
N LEU A 375 -90.92 132.37 -9.03
CA LEU A 375 -89.94 131.43 -8.50
C LEU A 375 -90.53 130.01 -8.43
N LEU A 376 -91.78 129.87 -7.97
CA LEU A 376 -92.47 128.57 -7.93
C LEU A 376 -92.75 128.02 -9.33
N ASN A 377 -93.19 128.84 -10.28
CA ASN A 377 -93.46 128.38 -11.64
C ASN A 377 -92.18 127.88 -12.34
N SER A 378 -91.06 128.58 -12.16
CA SER A 378 -89.75 128.16 -12.72
C SER A 378 -89.19 126.88 -12.08
N LEU A 379 -89.52 126.60 -10.80
CA LEU A 379 -89.21 125.34 -10.12
C LEU A 379 -90.10 124.19 -10.61
N ILE A 380 -91.40 124.40 -10.80
CA ILE A 380 -92.36 123.36 -11.22
C ILE A 380 -91.99 122.79 -12.60
N HIS A 381 -91.62 123.64 -13.56
CA HIS A 381 -91.19 123.19 -14.89
C HIS A 381 -89.88 122.37 -14.87
N LYS A 382 -89.09 122.46 -13.80
CA LYS A 382 -87.79 121.78 -13.65
C LYS A 382 -87.85 120.57 -12.71
N LEU A 383 -88.99 120.31 -12.08
CA LEU A 383 -89.24 119.11 -11.27
C LEU A 383 -88.88 117.79 -11.98
N PRO A 384 -89.14 117.60 -13.29
CA PRO A 384 -88.77 116.37 -13.99
C PRO A 384 -87.25 116.08 -13.97
N ILE A 385 -86.41 117.09 -13.73
CA ILE A 385 -84.95 116.95 -13.63
C ILE A 385 -84.51 116.92 -12.16
N ILE A 386 -85.05 117.81 -11.32
CA ILE A 386 -84.63 117.93 -9.92
C ILE A 386 -85.03 116.67 -9.11
N VAL A 387 -86.25 116.16 -9.29
CA VAL A 387 -86.76 115.02 -8.51
C VAL A 387 -85.91 113.75 -8.74
N PRO A 388 -85.61 113.33 -9.98
CA PRO A 388 -84.72 112.19 -10.19
C PRO A 388 -83.31 112.38 -9.62
N VAL A 389 -82.75 113.59 -9.68
CA VAL A 389 -81.39 113.85 -9.17
C VAL A 389 -81.35 113.86 -7.65
N VAL A 390 -82.35 114.42 -6.97
CA VAL A 390 -82.49 114.34 -5.51
C VAL A 390 -82.69 112.90 -5.07
N TRP A 391 -83.53 112.13 -5.76
CA TRP A 391 -83.70 110.70 -5.48
C TRP A 391 -82.38 109.94 -5.64
N LEU A 392 -81.63 110.22 -6.71
CA LEU A 392 -80.31 109.62 -6.97
C LEU A 392 -79.29 109.97 -5.88
N ALA A 393 -79.31 111.21 -5.36
CA ALA A 393 -78.47 111.60 -4.22
C ALA A 393 -78.86 110.85 -2.93
N LEU A 394 -80.16 110.74 -2.62
CA LEU A 394 -80.64 109.99 -1.46
C LEU A 394 -80.32 108.48 -1.58
N PHE A 395 -80.50 107.92 -2.77
CA PHE A 395 -80.15 106.53 -3.08
C PHE A 395 -78.65 106.26 -2.90
N ALA A 396 -77.80 107.13 -3.44
CA ALA A 396 -76.35 107.02 -3.31
C ALA A 396 -75.89 107.16 -1.85
N SER A 397 -76.51 108.08 -1.10
CA SER A 397 -76.22 108.28 0.32
C SER A 397 -76.55 107.04 1.14
N LYS A 398 -77.74 106.46 0.96
CA LYS A 398 -78.17 105.26 1.67
C LYS A 398 -77.33 104.02 1.30
N ARG A 399 -77.08 103.79 0.01
CA ARG A 399 -76.21 102.66 -0.40
C ARG A 399 -74.77 102.82 0.06
N ARG A 400 -74.26 104.06 0.16
CA ARG A 400 -72.95 104.33 0.73
C ARG A 400 -72.89 103.98 2.23
N SER A 401 -73.89 104.37 3.04
CA SER A 401 -73.90 104.09 4.48
C SER A 401 -74.00 102.59 4.77
N GLU A 402 -74.87 101.88 4.04
CA GLU A 402 -75.02 100.42 4.13
C GLU A 402 -73.71 99.67 3.87
N VAL A 403 -73.01 100.01 2.78
CA VAL A 403 -71.74 99.35 2.44
C VAL A 403 -70.63 99.71 3.45
N GLN A 404 -70.61 100.96 3.95
CA GLN A 404 -69.64 101.38 4.96
C GLN A 404 -69.85 100.63 6.29
N ARG A 405 -71.09 100.36 6.67
CA ARG A 405 -71.43 99.54 7.84
C ARG A 405 -70.97 98.09 7.68
N LEU A 406 -71.27 97.46 6.54
CA LEU A 406 -70.77 96.12 6.24
C LEU A 406 -69.23 96.07 6.36
N GLN A 407 -68.54 97.10 5.84
CA GLN A 407 -67.09 97.19 5.96
C GLN A 407 -66.63 97.25 7.43
N GLN A 408 -67.30 98.00 8.30
CA GLN A 408 -66.98 98.09 9.73
C GLN A 408 -67.24 96.77 10.46
N GLU A 409 -68.33 96.08 10.13
CA GLU A 409 -68.65 94.77 10.71
C GLU A 409 -67.60 93.72 10.37
N TYR A 410 -67.19 93.62 9.10
CA TYR A 410 -66.10 92.72 8.71
C TYR A 410 -64.73 93.17 9.26
N ALA A 411 -64.53 94.47 9.52
CA ALA A 411 -63.34 94.95 10.22
C ALA A 411 -63.29 94.47 11.67
N HIS A 412 -64.43 94.47 12.36
CA HIS A 412 -64.55 93.94 13.71
C HIS A 412 -64.34 92.41 13.73
N LYS A 413 -64.95 91.68 12.79
CA LYS A 413 -64.74 90.22 12.64
C LYS A 413 -63.28 89.88 12.33
N GLU A 414 -62.61 90.65 11.46
CA GLU A 414 -61.17 90.50 11.21
C GLU A 414 -60.33 90.75 12.46
N ALA A 415 -60.63 91.82 13.22
CA ALA A 415 -59.91 92.14 14.43
C ALA A 415 -60.05 91.04 15.49
N LEU A 416 -61.27 90.55 15.71
CA LEU A 416 -61.55 89.44 16.62
C LEU A 416 -60.85 88.15 16.20
N ALA A 417 -60.90 87.80 14.91
CA ALA A 417 -60.20 86.61 14.39
C ALA A 417 -58.67 86.73 14.45
N LYS A 418 -58.09 87.94 14.43
CA LYS A 418 -56.64 88.14 14.62
C LYS A 418 -56.24 88.06 16.09
N SER A 419 -57.06 88.59 16.99
CA SER A 419 -56.75 88.64 18.41
C SER A 419 -57.14 87.37 19.16
N TYR A 420 -57.99 86.51 18.58
CA TYR A 420 -58.46 85.27 19.19
C TYR A 420 -57.32 84.39 19.72
N GLN A 421 -56.29 84.11 18.92
CA GLN A 421 -55.14 83.30 19.38
C GLN A 421 -54.39 83.98 20.53
N ASN A 422 -54.20 85.30 20.49
CA ASN A 422 -53.56 86.03 21.58
C ASN A 422 -54.39 85.97 22.87
N PHE A 423 -55.72 86.10 22.78
CA PHE A 423 -56.60 85.96 23.94
C PHE A 423 -56.63 84.53 24.47
N LYS A 424 -56.67 83.52 23.58
CA LYS A 424 -56.57 82.12 23.95
C LYS A 424 -55.28 81.86 24.73
N THR A 425 -54.12 82.28 24.21
CA THR A 425 -52.83 82.14 24.89
C THR A 425 -52.78 82.90 26.23
N GLN A 426 -53.37 84.10 26.31
CA GLN A 426 -53.45 84.84 27.59
C GLN A 426 -54.31 84.11 28.62
N ILE A 427 -55.47 83.57 28.22
CA ILE A 427 -56.33 82.76 29.11
C ILE A 427 -55.62 81.48 29.51
N ASP A 428 -54.92 80.85 28.58
CA ASP A 428 -54.20 79.60 28.83
C ASP A 428 -53.07 79.76 29.87
N ASN A 429 -52.43 80.93 29.89
CA ASN A 429 -51.35 81.29 30.79
C ASN A 429 -51.81 81.86 32.15
N LEU A 430 -53.12 81.93 32.43
CA LEU A 430 -53.62 82.34 33.75
C LEU A 430 -53.47 81.20 34.78
N ASN A 431 -52.83 81.49 35.91
CA ASN A 431 -52.63 80.54 37.03
C ASN A 431 -53.87 80.36 37.93
N VAL A 432 -55.08 80.50 37.39
CA VAL A 432 -56.34 80.35 38.15
C VAL A 432 -57.27 79.38 37.40
N PRO A 433 -57.26 78.07 37.74
CA PRO A 433 -57.99 77.03 37.01
C PRO A 433 -59.49 77.30 36.92
N ASP A 434 -60.11 77.71 38.03
CA ASP A 434 -61.57 77.85 38.16
C ASP A 434 -62.17 78.96 37.28
N ARG A 435 -61.36 79.93 36.82
CA ARG A 435 -61.80 81.02 35.93
C ARG A 435 -61.36 80.84 34.48
N LYS A 436 -60.46 79.90 34.21
CA LYS A 436 -59.90 79.66 32.88
C LYS A 436 -60.96 79.13 31.93
N GLU A 437 -61.79 78.19 32.41
CA GLU A 437 -62.88 77.60 31.65
C GLU A 437 -63.98 78.64 31.34
N GLU A 438 -64.38 79.45 32.33
CA GLU A 438 -65.37 80.53 32.15
C GLU A 438 -64.90 81.59 31.12
N LEU A 439 -63.62 81.99 31.15
CA LEU A 439 -63.07 82.96 30.21
C LEU A 439 -62.94 82.39 28.80
N MET A 440 -62.58 81.11 28.68
CA MET A 440 -62.52 80.41 27.39
C MET A 440 -63.92 80.26 26.78
N GLU A 441 -64.92 79.94 27.59
CA GLU A 441 -66.33 79.87 27.18
C GLU A 441 -66.83 81.23 26.68
N LYS A 442 -66.50 82.32 27.38
CA LYS A 442 -66.82 83.69 26.93
C LYS A 442 -66.12 84.06 25.62
N LEU A 443 -64.85 83.69 25.45
CA LEU A 443 -64.10 83.95 24.21
C LEU A 443 -64.70 83.16 23.04
N LEU A 444 -65.05 81.89 23.26
CA LEU A 444 -65.68 81.03 22.27
C LEU A 444 -67.08 81.54 21.91
N SER A 445 -67.88 81.93 22.90
CA SER A 445 -69.20 82.54 22.71
C SER A 445 -69.08 83.81 21.87
N ALA A 446 -68.18 84.73 22.22
CA ALA A 446 -67.98 85.96 21.45
C ALA A 446 -67.51 85.70 20.00
N ALA A 447 -66.71 84.66 19.76
CA ALA A 447 -66.31 84.24 18.42
C ALA A 447 -67.47 83.62 17.64
N ILE A 448 -68.25 82.74 18.26
CA ILE A 448 -69.45 82.13 17.68
C ILE A 448 -70.49 83.21 17.36
N ASP A 449 -70.72 84.15 18.27
CA ASP A 449 -71.63 85.29 18.09
C ASP A 449 -71.18 86.20 16.94
N ALA A 450 -69.88 86.48 16.83
CA ALA A 450 -69.34 87.27 15.72
C ALA A 450 -69.46 86.56 14.36
N VAL A 451 -69.32 85.23 14.33
CA VAL A 451 -69.49 84.43 13.11
C VAL A 451 -70.98 84.31 12.74
N SER A 452 -71.85 84.05 13.72
CA SER A 452 -73.28 83.81 13.55
C SER A 452 -74.08 85.08 13.27
N ALA A 453 -73.60 86.25 13.70
CA ALA A 453 -74.21 87.54 13.37
C ALA A 453 -74.21 87.77 11.84
N ASN A 454 -75.38 87.60 11.22
CA ASN A 454 -75.56 87.76 9.78
C ASN A 454 -75.49 89.25 9.41
N ALA A 455 -74.65 89.57 8.42
CA ALA A 455 -74.47 90.95 7.96
C ALA A 455 -75.73 91.54 7.32
N SER A 456 -76.74 90.71 7.01
CA SER A 456 -78.05 91.15 6.54
C SER A 456 -78.97 91.66 7.65
N ASP A 457 -78.85 91.15 8.88
CA ASP A 457 -79.75 91.51 9.99
C ASP A 457 -79.45 92.91 10.54
N THR A 458 -78.23 93.39 10.33
CA THR A 458 -77.82 94.75 10.67
C THR A 458 -78.33 95.76 9.65
N LEU A 459 -78.54 95.37 8.40
CA LEU A 459 -79.09 96.23 7.34
C LEU A 459 -80.60 96.48 7.48
N ASP A 460 -81.37 95.52 8.03
CA ASP A 460 -82.84 95.56 8.07
C ASP A 460 -83.44 96.29 9.29
N LYS A 461 -82.63 96.61 10.30
CA LYS A 461 -83.08 97.45 11.42
C LYS A 461 -83.29 98.87 10.92
N LYS A 462 -84.55 99.36 10.99
CA LYS A 462 -84.98 100.76 10.80
C LYS A 462 -84.08 101.72 11.58
N HIS A 463 -82.98 102.11 10.96
CA HIS A 463 -82.23 103.28 11.35
C HIS A 463 -82.70 104.38 10.40
N GLU A 464 -83.45 105.34 10.96
CA GLU A 464 -83.67 106.63 10.34
C GLU A 464 -82.30 107.28 10.16
N ASP A 465 -81.63 107.00 9.05
CA ASP A 465 -80.59 107.89 8.52
C ASP A 465 -81.31 109.21 8.26
N LYS A 466 -81.33 110.10 9.27
CA LYS A 466 -81.86 111.44 9.15
C LYS A 466 -81.00 112.19 8.16
N THR A 467 -81.38 112.10 6.89
CA THR A 467 -80.74 112.86 5.82
C THR A 467 -80.83 114.35 6.15
N PRO A 468 -79.85 115.19 5.75
CA PRO A 468 -79.89 116.64 6.00
C PRO A 468 -81.18 117.32 5.53
N ALA A 469 -81.86 116.73 4.55
CA ALA A 469 -83.18 117.14 4.09
C ALA A 469 -84.28 116.96 5.14
N HIS A 470 -84.27 115.88 5.93
CA HIS A 470 -85.24 115.67 7.02
C HIS A 470 -85.02 116.67 8.16
N GLU A 471 -83.77 116.92 8.54
CA GLU A 471 -83.43 117.87 9.61
C GLU A 471 -83.72 119.33 9.20
N GLY A 472 -83.55 119.65 7.91
CA GLY A 472 -83.90 120.95 7.33
C GLY A 472 -85.42 121.17 7.18
N LEU A 473 -86.17 120.15 6.77
CA LEU A 473 -87.64 120.21 6.68
C LEU A 473 -88.29 120.33 8.06
N ASP A 474 -87.85 119.55 9.06
CA ASP A 474 -88.38 119.65 10.42
C ASP A 474 -88.08 121.01 11.05
N LYS A 475 -86.90 121.60 10.77
CA LYS A 475 -86.57 122.97 11.19
C LYS A 475 -87.35 124.04 10.42
N MET A 476 -87.64 123.85 9.13
CA MET A 476 -88.49 124.77 8.36
C MET A 476 -89.95 124.70 8.80
N ILE A 477 -90.49 123.50 9.01
CA ILE A 477 -91.88 123.30 9.47
C ILE A 477 -92.05 123.93 10.86
N SER A 478 -91.14 123.67 11.80
CA SER A 478 -91.18 124.31 13.12
C SER A 478 -90.95 125.83 13.09
N SER A 479 -90.22 126.35 12.10
CA SER A 479 -90.05 127.81 11.91
C SER A 479 -91.27 128.47 11.26
N LEU A 480 -91.95 127.78 10.34
CA LEU A 480 -93.22 128.23 9.76
C LEU A 480 -94.37 128.20 10.78
N GLU A 481 -94.39 127.22 11.68
CA GLU A 481 -95.34 127.16 12.79
C GLU A 481 -95.14 128.33 13.77
N LYS A 482 -93.88 128.71 14.03
CA LYS A 482 -93.56 129.92 14.81
C LYS A 482 -93.96 131.21 14.12
N LEU A 483 -93.83 131.31 12.80
CA LEU A 483 -94.28 132.48 12.02
C LEU A 483 -95.82 132.61 11.98
N LYS A 484 -96.55 131.50 11.93
CA LYS A 484 -98.02 131.51 11.97
C LYS A 484 -98.58 131.92 13.34
N GLY A 485 -97.80 131.78 14.41
CA GLY A 485 -98.12 132.29 15.76
C GLY A 485 -97.86 133.79 15.96
N ILE A 486 -97.17 134.46 15.03
CA ILE A 486 -96.82 135.90 15.11
C ILE A 486 -97.73 136.76 14.20
N ILE A 487 -98.57 136.15 13.35
CA ILE A 487 -99.53 136.84 12.47
C ILE A 487 -100.98 136.50 12.88
N LYS A 488 -101.35 136.86 14.11
CA LYS A 488 -102.75 137.10 14.49
C LYS A 488 -102.86 138.39 15.28
#